data_AF-A0A6N7FC36-F1
#
_entry.id   AF-A0A6N7FC36-F1
#
_cell.length_a   1.000
_cell.length_b   1.000
_cell.length_c   1.000
_cell.angle_alpha   90.00
_cell.angle_beta   90.00
_cell.angle_gamma   90.00
#
_symmetry.space_group_name_H-M   'P 1'
#
loop_
_entity.id
_entity.type
_entity.pdbx_description
1 polymer ?
#
loop_
_entity_poly.entity_id
_entity_poly.type
_entity_poly.pdbx_seq_one_letter_code
_entity_poly.pdbx_strand_id
1 'polypeptide(L)'
;MHIVEQEMFDPRFREMSNIAAISGEVTLFRAVIARAMNDAVAGLSHLGDPEAIARRNSPESRETRMHREEARDWLLSDSVDFRRICNWALLDPDAVRDAARRNIDSASREFEEVQAGPVAA
;
A
#
# COMPACT_ATOMS: atom_id res chain seq x y z
N MET A 1 -44.79 43.32 7.05
CA MET A 1 -44.00 42.85 5.89
C MET A 1 -42.89 41.96 6.43
N HIS A 2 -43.16 40.66 6.59
CA HIS A 2 -42.16 39.68 7.05
C HIS A 2 -41.81 38.79 5.87
N ILE A 3 -40.61 38.99 5.32
CA ILE A 3 -40.00 38.06 4.37
C ILE A 3 -39.31 37.01 5.24
N VAL A 4 -39.89 35.82 5.30
CA VAL A 4 -39.24 34.64 5.88
C VAL A 4 -38.50 34.00 4.72
N GLU A 5 -37.19 34.23 4.64
CA GLU A 5 -36.30 33.43 3.80
C GLU A 5 -36.24 32.02 4.40
N GLN A 6 -37.15 31.15 3.95
CA GLN A 6 -36.94 29.72 4.10
C GLN A 6 -35.89 29.32 3.08
N GLU A 7 -34.63 29.27 3.51
CA GLU A 7 -33.60 28.53 2.78
C GLU A 7 -34.09 27.08 2.64
N MET A 8 -34.50 26.75 1.42
CA MET A 8 -34.89 25.42 1.00
C MET A 8 -33.65 24.53 1.08
N PHE A 9 -33.49 23.84 2.23
CA PHE A 9 -32.45 22.85 2.45
C PHE A 9 -32.65 21.69 1.46
N ASP A 10 -31.97 21.73 0.32
CA ASP A 10 -32.13 20.76 -0.76
C ASP A 10 -31.45 19.43 -0.38
N PRO A 11 -32.21 18.33 -0.23
CA PRO A 11 -31.68 17.03 0.16
C PRO A 11 -30.62 16.48 -0.81
N ARG A 12 -30.59 16.94 -2.06
CA ARG A 12 -29.59 16.54 -3.07
C ARG A 12 -28.19 17.00 -2.71
N PHE A 13 -28.04 18.15 -2.04
CA PHE A 13 -26.72 18.63 -1.59
C PHE A 13 -26.13 17.73 -0.49
N ARG A 14 -26.98 17.18 0.38
CA ARG A 14 -26.56 16.23 1.41
C ARG A 14 -26.15 14.89 0.80
N GLU A 15 -26.88 14.43 -0.21
CA GLU A 15 -26.58 13.20 -0.94
C GLU A 15 -25.26 13.30 -1.72
N MET A 16 -25.02 14.40 -2.45
CA MET A 16 -23.76 14.64 -3.16
C MET A 16 -22.56 14.75 -2.21
N SER A 17 -22.73 15.41 -1.05
CA SER A 17 -21.67 15.51 -0.04
C SER A 17 -21.33 14.16 0.58
N ASN A 18 -22.33 13.31 0.81
CA ASN A 18 -22.12 11.94 1.30
C ASN A 18 -21.36 11.09 0.26
N ILE A 19 -21.71 11.19 -1.02
CA ILE A 19 -21.01 10.44 -2.08
C ILE A 19 -19.55 10.90 -2.21
N ALA A 20 -19.29 12.21 -2.15
CA ALA A 20 -17.92 12.75 -2.19
C ALA A 20 -17.09 12.32 -0.98
N ALA A 21 -17.67 12.32 0.23
CA ALA A 21 -17.03 11.84 1.44
C ALA A 21 -16.70 10.33 1.35
N ILE A 22 -17.66 9.50 0.93
CA ILE A 22 -17.47 8.06 0.72
C ILE A 22 -16.37 7.81 -0.33
N SER A 23 -16.34 8.59 -1.42
CA SER A 23 -15.30 8.50 -2.44
C SER A 23 -13.91 8.87 -1.88
N GLY A 24 -13.84 9.84 -0.97
CA GLY A 24 -12.60 10.25 -0.31
C GLY A 24 -12.06 9.17 0.62
N GLU A 25 -12.91 8.57 1.44
CA GLU A 25 -12.54 7.50 2.37
C GLU A 25 -12.07 6.24 1.63
N VAL A 26 -12.80 5.80 0.60
CA VAL A 26 -12.39 4.67 -0.24
C VAL A 26 -11.00 4.92 -0.86
N THR A 27 -10.74 6.14 -1.30
CA THR A 27 -9.42 6.51 -1.86
C THR A 27 -8.32 6.42 -0.80
N LEU A 28 -8.58 6.86 0.42
CA LEU A 28 -7.64 6.77 1.53
C LEU A 28 -7.31 5.31 1.87
N PHE A 29 -8.31 4.43 1.97
CA PHE A 29 -8.07 3.01 2.24
C PHE A 29 -7.31 2.31 1.10
N ARG A 30 -7.58 2.68 -0.15
CA ARG A 30 -6.79 2.21 -1.30
C ARG A 30 -5.35 2.69 -1.24
N ALA A 31 -5.11 3.92 -0.78
CA ALA A 31 -3.76 4.44 -0.60
C ALA A 31 -2.98 3.68 0.48
N VAL A 32 -3.64 3.27 1.58
CA VAL A 32 -3.02 2.41 2.61
C VAL A 32 -2.57 1.08 2.01
N ILE A 33 -3.42 0.43 1.23
CA ILE A 33 -3.09 -0.84 0.57
C ILE A 33 -1.94 -0.65 -0.44
N ALA A 34 -2.02 0.39 -1.28
CA ALA A 34 -0.97 0.69 -2.25
C ALA A 34 0.38 0.98 -1.56
N ARG A 35 0.35 1.68 -0.42
CA ARG A 35 1.54 1.95 0.37
C ARG A 35 2.15 0.67 0.92
N ALA A 36 1.34 -0.20 1.53
CA ALA A 36 1.82 -1.49 2.04
C ALA A 36 2.41 -2.36 0.93
N MET A 37 1.79 -2.38 -0.27
CA MET A 37 2.32 -3.10 -1.42
C MET A 37 3.70 -2.59 -1.85
N ASN A 38 3.91 -1.27 -1.85
CA ASN A 38 5.21 -0.66 -2.16
C ASN A 38 6.25 -0.97 -1.07
N ASP A 39 5.88 -0.83 0.20
CA ASP A 39 6.79 -1.08 1.32
C ASP A 39 7.22 -2.57 1.35
N ALA A 40 6.32 -3.50 1.00
CA ALA A 40 6.62 -4.94 0.93
C ALA A 40 7.68 -5.34 -0.12
N VAL A 41 7.91 -4.50 -1.13
CA VAL A 41 8.95 -4.71 -2.16
C VAL A 41 10.09 -3.70 -2.07
N ALA A 42 10.07 -2.79 -1.09
CA ALA A 42 11.07 -1.75 -0.94
C ALA A 42 12.48 -2.30 -0.71
N GLY A 43 13.50 -1.55 -1.14
CA GLY A 43 14.91 -1.89 -0.94
C GLY A 43 15.47 -2.98 -1.86
N LEU A 44 14.70 -3.42 -2.87
CA LEU A 44 15.15 -4.37 -3.90
C LEU A 44 15.60 -3.65 -5.20
N SER A 45 15.27 -2.37 -5.36
CA SER A 45 15.47 -1.62 -6.61
C SER A 45 16.88 -1.05 -6.84
N HIS A 46 17.81 -1.16 -5.88
CA HIS A 46 19.14 -0.52 -5.96
C HIS A 46 20.32 -1.49 -5.82
N LEU A 47 20.12 -2.77 -6.11
CA LEU A 47 21.11 -3.82 -5.85
C LEU A 47 22.34 -3.83 -6.77
N GLY A 48 22.34 -3.02 -7.83
CA GLY A 48 23.47 -2.86 -8.75
C GLY A 48 24.37 -1.67 -8.43
N ASP A 49 24.03 -0.84 -7.44
CA ASP A 49 24.79 0.38 -7.14
C ASP A 49 25.80 0.13 -5.99
N PRO A 50 27.12 0.32 -6.21
CA PRO A 50 28.11 0.23 -5.14
C PRO A 50 27.82 1.16 -3.96
N GLU A 51 27.12 2.27 -4.17
CA GLU A 51 26.70 3.17 -3.10
C GLU A 51 25.58 2.56 -2.22
N ALA A 52 24.73 1.70 -2.79
CA ALA A 52 23.69 0.98 -2.05
C ALA A 52 24.26 -0.07 -1.09
N ILE A 53 25.44 -0.63 -1.39
CA ILE A 53 26.14 -1.58 -0.50
C ILE A 53 26.63 -0.85 0.76
N ALA A 54 27.18 0.36 0.62
CA ALA A 54 27.61 1.18 1.76
C ALA A 54 26.42 1.65 2.62
N ARG A 55 25.31 2.01 1.97
CA ARG A 55 24.06 2.38 2.66
C ARG A 55 23.36 1.20 3.33
N ARG A 56 23.68 -0.05 2.96
CA ARG A 56 23.03 -1.27 3.48
C ARG A 56 23.12 -1.44 5.00
N ASN A 57 24.12 -0.83 5.64
CA ASN A 57 24.32 -0.83 7.09
C ASN A 57 23.87 0.48 7.76
N SER A 58 23.32 1.44 7.00
CA SER A 58 22.78 2.67 7.55
C SER A 58 21.51 2.37 8.38
N PRO A 59 21.20 3.21 9.38
CA PRO A 59 19.95 3.11 10.12
C PRO A 59 18.72 3.19 9.22
N GLU A 60 18.75 3.99 8.14
CA GLU A 60 17.64 4.09 7.18
C GLU A 60 17.40 2.78 6.43
N SER A 61 18.48 2.04 6.13
CA SER A 61 18.36 0.69 5.53
C SER A 61 17.78 -0.35 6.49
N ARG A 62 18.03 -0.21 7.79
CA ARG A 62 17.42 -1.07 8.81
C ARG A 62 15.93 -0.78 8.94
N GLU A 63 15.56 0.49 9.02
CA GLU A 63 14.16 0.93 9.08
C GLU A 63 13.39 0.50 7.81
N THR A 64 14.00 0.64 6.63
CA THR A 64 13.40 0.18 5.37
C THR A 64 13.17 -1.33 5.37
N ARG A 65 14.10 -2.12 5.91
CA ARG A 65 13.93 -3.58 6.05
C ARG A 65 12.81 -3.93 7.02
N MET A 66 12.72 -3.22 8.14
CA MET A 66 11.68 -3.41 9.14
C MET A 66 10.30 -3.12 8.54
N HIS A 67 10.10 -1.95 7.93
CA HIS A 67 8.84 -1.60 7.27
C HIS A 67 8.46 -2.59 6.17
N ARG A 68 9.45 -3.11 5.44
CA ARG A 68 9.21 -4.16 4.44
C ARG A 68 8.69 -5.45 5.06
N GLU A 69 9.32 -5.91 6.14
CA GLU A 69 8.92 -7.14 6.84
C GLU A 69 7.53 -6.98 7.48
N GLU A 70 7.27 -5.84 8.12
CA GLU A 70 5.96 -5.49 8.68
C GLU A 70 4.87 -5.43 7.60
N ALA A 71 5.15 -4.79 6.46
CA ALA A 71 4.19 -4.73 5.35
C ALA A 71 3.89 -6.10 4.76
N ARG A 72 4.91 -6.96 4.63
CA ARG A 72 4.73 -8.36 4.18
C ARG A 72 3.88 -9.15 5.15
N ASP A 73 4.15 -9.06 6.45
CA ASP A 73 3.37 -9.73 7.47
C ASP A 73 1.91 -9.25 7.46
N TRP A 74 1.70 -7.93 7.38
CA TRP A 74 0.36 -7.35 7.33
C TRP A 74 -0.45 -7.82 6.11
N LEU A 75 0.15 -7.84 4.92
CA LEU A 75 -0.51 -8.27 3.67
C LEU A 75 -0.80 -9.77 3.63
N LEU A 76 0.08 -10.59 4.21
CA LEU A 76 0.06 -12.05 4.05
C LEU A 76 -0.54 -12.79 5.25
N SER A 77 -0.69 -12.12 6.38
CA SER A 77 -1.34 -12.66 7.57
C SER A 77 -2.85 -12.77 7.39
N ASP A 78 -3.48 -13.49 8.33
CA ASP A 78 -4.93 -13.59 8.42
C ASP A 78 -5.54 -12.48 9.30
N SER A 79 -5.00 -11.27 9.20
CA SER A 79 -5.39 -10.13 10.04
C SER A 79 -6.82 -9.66 9.78
N VAL A 80 -7.59 -9.49 10.84
CA VAL A 80 -8.95 -8.91 10.80
C VAL A 80 -8.90 -7.46 10.31
N ASP A 81 -7.87 -6.71 10.69
CA ASP A 81 -7.71 -5.31 10.29
C ASP A 81 -7.43 -5.20 8.80
N PHE A 82 -6.62 -6.08 8.23
CA PHE A 82 -6.38 -6.14 6.78
C PHE A 82 -7.69 -6.38 6.01
N ARG A 83 -8.47 -7.39 6.41
CA ARG A 83 -9.76 -7.68 5.77
C ARG A 83 -10.72 -6.50 5.87
N ARG A 84 -10.75 -5.81 7.02
CA ARG A 84 -11.58 -4.63 7.25
C ARG A 84 -11.16 -3.46 6.36
N ILE A 85 -9.87 -3.18 6.21
CA ILE A 85 -9.37 -2.15 5.31
C ILE A 85 -9.70 -2.49 3.85
N CYS A 86 -9.57 -3.75 3.43
CA CYS A 86 -9.97 -4.17 2.08
C CYS A 86 -11.47 -3.96 1.84
N ASN A 87 -12.32 -4.30 2.80
CA ASN A 87 -13.76 -4.05 2.71
C ASN A 87 -14.07 -2.56 2.57
N TRP A 88 -13.42 -1.70 3.35
CA TRP A 88 -13.60 -0.24 3.23
C TRP A 88 -13.02 0.33 1.93
N ALA A 89 -12.01 -0.30 1.36
CA ALA A 89 -11.44 0.05 0.05
C ALA A 89 -12.27 -0.46 -1.14
N LEU A 90 -13.35 -1.23 -0.88
CA LEU A 90 -14.15 -1.95 -1.87
C LEU A 90 -13.29 -2.92 -2.70
N LEU A 91 -12.41 -3.66 -2.04
CA LEU A 91 -11.53 -4.67 -2.63
C LEU A 91 -11.76 -6.03 -1.98
N ASP A 92 -11.57 -7.08 -2.78
CA ASP A 92 -11.55 -8.45 -2.29
C ASP A 92 -10.21 -8.73 -1.55
N PRO A 93 -10.24 -9.06 -0.24
CA PRO A 93 -9.03 -9.33 0.52
C PRO A 93 -8.18 -10.47 -0.06
N ASP A 94 -8.80 -11.51 -0.62
CA ASP A 94 -8.08 -12.67 -1.14
C ASP A 94 -7.37 -12.32 -2.46
N ALA A 95 -8.04 -11.56 -3.34
CA ALA A 95 -7.42 -11.04 -4.56
C ALA A 95 -6.24 -10.10 -4.27
N VAL A 96 -6.35 -9.26 -3.23
CA VAL A 96 -5.25 -8.38 -2.80
C VAL A 96 -4.07 -9.20 -2.25
N ARG A 97 -4.35 -10.23 -1.44
CA ARG A 97 -3.32 -11.12 -0.90
C ARG A 97 -2.59 -11.89 -2.00
N ASP A 98 -3.32 -12.39 -2.99
CA ASP A 98 -2.73 -13.08 -4.15
C ASP A 98 -1.88 -12.14 -5.01
N ALA A 99 -2.31 -10.89 -5.18
CA ALA A 99 -1.49 -9.86 -5.84
C ALA A 99 -0.21 -9.56 -5.04
N ALA A 100 -0.32 -9.40 -3.71
CA ALA A 100 0.81 -9.18 -2.84
C ALA A 100 1.83 -10.33 -2.93
N ARG A 101 1.36 -11.58 -2.86
CA ARG A 101 2.20 -12.78 -2.98
C ARG A 101 3.00 -12.77 -4.27
N ARG A 102 2.33 -12.57 -5.42
CA ARG A 102 3.00 -12.54 -6.73
C ARG A 102 4.04 -11.44 -6.82
N ASN A 103 3.75 -10.26 -6.31
CA ASN A 103 4.68 -9.13 -6.34
C ASN A 103 5.92 -9.39 -5.47
N ILE A 104 5.71 -9.92 -4.25
CA ILE A 104 6.80 -10.26 -3.33
C ILE A 104 7.69 -11.37 -3.92
N ASP A 105 7.08 -12.41 -4.49
CA ASP A 105 7.81 -13.52 -5.10
C ASP A 105 8.63 -13.06 -6.30
N SER A 106 8.03 -12.21 -7.16
CA SER A 106 8.71 -11.65 -8.33
C SER A 106 9.91 -10.79 -7.92
N ALA A 107 9.72 -9.89 -6.95
CA ALA A 107 10.78 -9.02 -6.46
C ALA A 107 11.89 -9.82 -5.73
N SER A 108 11.54 -10.93 -5.08
CA SER A 108 12.54 -11.80 -4.43
C SER A 108 13.38 -12.57 -5.44
N ARG A 109 12.79 -13.02 -6.56
CA ARG A 109 13.54 -13.67 -7.66
C ARG A 109 14.51 -12.71 -8.33
N GLU A 110 14.08 -11.48 -8.60
CA GLU A 110 14.97 -10.44 -9.14
C GLU A 110 16.18 -10.20 -8.23
N PHE A 111 15.99 -10.26 -6.91
CA PHE A 111 17.09 -10.13 -5.95
C PHE A 111 18.07 -11.31 -6.02
N GLU A 112 17.57 -12.55 -6.13
CA GLU A 112 18.41 -13.74 -6.26
C GLU A 112 19.22 -13.74 -7.57
N GLU A 113 18.61 -13.35 -8.68
CA GLU A 113 19.29 -13.25 -9.98
C GLU A 113 20.41 -12.20 -9.98
N VAL A 114 20.16 -11.04 -9.36
CA VAL A 114 21.19 -9.98 -9.23
C VAL A 114 22.33 -10.43 -8.30
N GLN A 115 22.03 -11.17 -7.23
CA GLN A 115 23.06 -11.68 -6.32
C GLN A 115 23.85 -12.86 -6.91
N ALA A 116 23.28 -13.59 -7.88
CA ALA A 116 23.91 -14.70 -8.60
C ALA A 116 24.74 -14.29 -9.84
N GLY A 117 25.06 -12.99 -10.01
CA GLY A 117 25.94 -12.48 -11.07
C GLY A 117 27.26 -13.26 -11.21
N PRO A 118 27.84 -13.31 -12.42
CA PRO A 118 28.41 -14.51 -13.02
C PRO A 118 29.52 -15.11 -12.16
N VAL A 119 29.38 -16.40 -11.83
CA VAL A 119 30.53 -17.20 -11.44
C VAL A 119 31.48 -17.18 -12.65
N ALA A 120 32.58 -16.44 -12.51
CA ALA A 120 33.61 -16.34 -13.53
C ALA A 120 34.04 -17.75 -13.95
N ALA A 121 33.84 -18.05 -15.24
CA ALA A 121 34.40 -19.22 -15.91
C ALA A 121 35.91 -19.07 -16.10
#